data_AF-A0A5C7SPK6-F1
#
_entry.id   AF-A0A5C7SPK6-F1
#
_cell.length_a   1.000
_cell.length_b   1.000
_cell.length_c   1.000
_cell.angle_alpha   90.00
_cell.angle_beta   90.00
_cell.angle_gamma   90.00
#
_symmetry.space_group_name_H-M   'P 1'
#
loop_
_entity.id
_entity.type
_entity.pdbx_description
1 polymer ?
#
loop_
_entity_poly.entity_id
_entity_poly.type
_entity_poly.pdbx_seq_one_letter_code
_entity_poly.pdbx_strand_id
1 'polypeptide(L)'
;MLATAVPLAGATVFRVLALQIAEITRPGLAAEELSVRFDAHAQSGEIAVGRLRVGAREWRALSLRCGRLHLDDGVLGCSAARLELRGRRLPFEADIEATLGPGPARIVLRLAEGGRIEAAIQADGRLRARLHRIRPAATAALLEPWLAELAARLRELEAVGVLDAELDYRPAGVGDASATLRGRIAGGGFGSGDGLRAAEGVEAGFTLDARGTGAAWSWAAQLDWDAG
;
A
#
# COMPACT_ATOMS: atom_id res chain seq x y z
N MET A 1 -6.14 -9.63 25.73
CA MET A 1 -7.27 -8.95 25.05
C MET A 1 -8.09 -8.29 26.14
N LEU A 2 -8.07 -6.96 26.26
CA LEU A 2 -8.82 -6.22 27.28
C LEU A 2 -9.77 -5.29 26.53
N ALA A 3 -11.04 -5.66 26.47
CA ALA A 3 -12.10 -4.80 25.97
C ALA A 3 -12.70 -4.06 27.17
N THR A 4 -12.42 -2.77 27.29
CA THR A 4 -13.03 -1.92 28.32
C THR A 4 -14.27 -1.25 27.73
N ALA A 5 -15.45 -1.81 28.03
CA ALA A 5 -16.72 -1.15 27.82
C ALA A 5 -17.03 -0.27 29.03
N VAL A 6 -17.26 1.04 28.84
CA VAL A 6 -17.72 1.94 29.90
C VAL A 6 -19.25 2.03 29.84
N PRO A 7 -20.00 1.51 30.82
CA PRO A 7 -21.46 1.60 30.80
C PRO A 7 -21.93 2.96 31.36
N LEU A 8 -22.82 3.62 30.63
CA LEU A 8 -23.70 4.67 31.16
C LEU A 8 -25.12 4.08 31.19
N ALA A 9 -25.75 4.09 32.36
CA ALA A 9 -27.06 3.47 32.58
C ALA A 9 -28.17 4.13 31.75
N GLY A 10 -29.03 3.30 31.14
CA GLY A 10 -30.18 3.69 30.32
C GLY A 10 -29.97 3.39 28.84
N ALA A 11 -30.68 2.39 28.30
CA ALA A 11 -30.64 1.90 26.91
C ALA A 11 -29.30 2.21 26.21
N THR A 12 -28.26 1.44 26.53
CA THR A 12 -26.89 1.70 26.09
C THR A 12 -26.77 1.60 24.57
N VAL A 13 -27.04 2.71 23.89
CA VAL A 13 -26.54 2.96 22.55
C VAL A 13 -25.06 3.26 22.73
N PHE A 14 -24.21 2.26 22.52
CA PHE A 14 -22.76 2.46 22.49
C PHE A 14 -22.45 3.49 21.40
N ARG A 15 -22.14 4.73 21.81
CA ARG A 15 -21.82 5.81 20.86
C ARG A 15 -20.45 5.60 20.24
N VAL A 16 -19.50 5.12 21.04
CA VAL A 16 -18.11 4.88 20.63
C VAL A 16 -17.65 3.52 21.12
N LEU A 17 -17.14 2.70 20.21
CA LEU A 17 -16.41 1.47 20.52
C LEU A 17 -14.92 1.73 20.33
N ALA A 18 -14.11 1.39 21.33
CA ALA A 18 -12.66 1.46 21.24
C ALA A 18 -12.08 0.04 21.35
N LEU A 19 -11.20 -0.31 20.42
CA LEU A 19 -10.48 -1.58 20.39
C LEU A 19 -8.97 -1.28 20.37
N GLN A 20 -8.24 -1.97 21.23
CA GLN A 20 -6.78 -1.93 21.25
C GLN A 20 -6.24 -3.33 20.98
N ILE A 21 -5.38 -3.43 19.98
CA ILE A 21 -4.69 -4.64 19.57
C ILE A 21 -3.20 -4.34 19.66
N ALA A 22 -2.51 -5.08 20.53
CA ALA A 22 -1.08 -4.87 20.76
C ALA A 22 -0.28 -5.10 19.48
N GLU A 23 -0.58 -6.18 18.77
CA GLU A 23 0.16 -6.58 17.57
C GLU A 23 -0.72 -7.42 16.64
N ILE A 24 -0.55 -7.22 15.34
CA ILE A 24 -1.00 -8.11 14.26
C ILE A 24 0.24 -8.45 13.43
N THR A 25 0.58 -9.74 13.37
CA THR A 25 1.75 -10.20 12.62
C THR A 25 1.37 -11.25 11.58
N ARG A 26 1.93 -11.09 10.38
CA ARG A 26 1.78 -11.95 9.20
C ARG A 26 3.14 -12.07 8.50
N PRO A 27 3.35 -13.07 7.63
CA PRO A 27 4.58 -13.13 6.86
C PRO A 27 4.78 -11.84 6.04
N GLY A 28 5.89 -11.16 6.27
CA GLY A 28 6.23 -9.90 5.59
C GLY A 28 5.49 -8.65 6.08
N LEU A 29 4.59 -8.73 7.07
CA LEU A 29 3.86 -7.58 7.62
C LEU A 29 3.67 -7.69 9.14
N ALA A 30 3.97 -6.63 9.88
CA ALA A 30 3.63 -6.50 11.30
C ALA A 30 3.04 -5.12 11.58
N ALA A 31 1.96 -5.06 12.33
CA ALA A 31 1.34 -3.82 12.79
C ALA A 31 1.22 -3.86 14.31
N GLU A 32 1.82 -2.89 14.97
CA GLU A 32 1.89 -2.77 16.42
C GLU A 32 1.15 -1.52 16.89
N GLU A 33 0.65 -1.59 18.13
CA GLU A 33 -0.08 -0.51 18.79
C GLU A 33 -1.29 -0.07 17.93
N LEU A 34 -2.03 -1.05 17.42
CA LEU A 34 -3.23 -0.81 16.63
C LEU A 34 -4.37 -0.39 17.57
N SER A 35 -4.91 0.80 17.33
CA SER A 35 -6.11 1.28 17.99
C SER A 35 -7.19 1.59 16.96
N VAL A 36 -8.41 1.18 17.27
CA VAL A 36 -9.59 1.42 16.45
C VAL A 36 -10.61 2.15 17.31
N ARG A 37 -11.08 3.29 16.83
CA ARG A 37 -12.16 4.07 17.42
C ARG A 37 -13.31 4.11 16.44
N PHE A 38 -14.42 3.49 16.78
CA PHE A 38 -15.61 3.42 15.95
C PHE A 38 -16.73 4.28 16.54
N ASP A 39 -17.28 5.18 15.72
CA ASP A 39 -18.50 5.93 16.02
C ASP A 39 -19.68 5.22 15.37
N ALA A 40 -20.52 4.59 16.20
CA ALA A 40 -21.64 3.79 15.74
C ALA A 40 -22.77 4.64 15.12
N HIS A 41 -22.89 5.91 15.49
CA HIS A 41 -23.92 6.79 14.96
C HIS A 41 -23.55 7.30 13.57
N ALA A 42 -22.31 7.72 13.39
CA ALA A 42 -21.79 8.19 12.11
C ALA A 42 -21.33 7.06 11.17
N GLN A 43 -21.28 5.81 11.65
CA GLN A 43 -20.67 4.66 10.98
C GLN A 43 -19.24 4.96 10.51
N SER A 44 -18.53 5.84 11.22
CA SER A 44 -17.21 6.32 10.85
C SER A 44 -16.22 5.97 11.95
N GLY A 45 -14.94 6.27 11.74
CA GLY A 45 -13.98 6.05 12.79
C GLY A 45 -12.55 6.36 12.41
N GLU A 46 -11.68 6.01 13.33
CA GLU A 46 -10.25 6.17 13.18
C GLU A 46 -9.55 4.85 13.48
N ILE A 47 -8.61 4.50 12.62
CA ILE A 47 -7.64 3.44 12.87
C ILE A 47 -6.28 4.12 13.01
N ALA A 48 -5.60 3.92 14.12
CA ALA A 48 -4.23 4.37 14.30
C ALA A 48 -3.30 3.18 14.54
N VAL A 49 -2.15 3.21 13.89
CA VAL A 49 -1.08 2.21 13.97
C VAL A 49 0.17 2.91 14.46
N GLY A 50 0.64 2.54 15.65
CA GLY A 50 1.86 3.12 16.22
C GLY A 50 3.08 2.78 15.38
N ARG A 51 3.22 1.51 14.97
CA ARG A 51 4.29 1.03 14.11
C ARG A 51 3.79 0.01 13.10
N LEU A 52 4.08 0.23 11.82
CA LEU A 52 3.80 -0.69 10.72
C LEU A 52 5.11 -1.11 10.08
N ARG A 53 5.34 -2.41 9.92
CA ARG A 53 6.50 -2.96 9.23
C ARG A 53 6.03 -3.78 8.04
N VAL A 54 6.61 -3.54 6.86
CA VAL A 54 6.40 -4.37 5.67
C VAL A 54 7.77 -4.68 5.05
N GLY A 55 8.12 -5.96 4.99
CA GLY A 55 9.47 -6.40 4.65
C GLY A 55 10.52 -5.75 5.58
N ALA A 56 11.50 -5.05 4.97
CA ALA A 56 12.56 -4.33 5.67
C ALA A 56 12.21 -2.85 5.99
N ARG A 57 10.99 -2.40 5.67
CA ARG A 57 10.57 -1.00 5.87
C ARG A 57 9.68 -0.89 7.10
N GLU A 58 9.84 0.21 7.82
CA GLU A 58 9.07 0.56 9.01
C GLU A 58 8.49 1.97 8.87
N TRP A 59 7.23 2.12 9.25
CA TRP A 59 6.51 3.37 9.37
C TRP A 59 6.01 3.54 10.80
N ARG A 60 5.89 4.79 11.24
CA ARG A 60 5.40 5.13 12.57
C ARG A 60 4.31 6.18 12.50
N ALA A 61 3.37 6.11 13.45
CA ALA A 61 2.26 7.04 13.57
C ALA A 61 1.46 7.18 12.25
N LEU A 62 0.94 6.05 11.78
CA LEU A 62 0.01 6.01 10.66
C LEU A 62 -1.42 6.11 11.23
N SER A 63 -2.22 7.06 10.74
CA SER A 63 -3.65 7.14 11.08
C SER A 63 -4.50 7.12 9.82
N LEU A 64 -5.69 6.55 9.95
CA LEU A 64 -6.68 6.41 8.90
C LEU A 64 -8.01 6.91 9.44
N ARG A 65 -8.50 8.01 8.88
CA ARG A 65 -9.84 8.52 9.18
C ARG A 65 -10.81 7.93 8.16
N CYS A 66 -11.58 6.95 8.59
CA CYS A 66 -12.51 6.19 7.77
C CYS A 66 -13.79 6.99 7.52
N GLY A 67 -14.19 7.14 6.26
CA GLY A 67 -15.53 7.64 5.93
C GLY A 67 -16.62 6.64 6.31
N ARG A 68 -16.32 5.35 6.17
CA ARG A 68 -17.10 4.25 6.75
C ARG A 68 -16.18 3.25 7.44
N LEU A 69 -16.48 2.88 8.67
CA LEU A 69 -15.78 1.83 9.42
C LEU A 69 -16.77 0.72 9.77
N HIS A 70 -16.36 -0.53 9.62
CA HIS A 70 -17.13 -1.68 10.07
C HIS A 70 -16.20 -2.75 10.65
N LEU A 71 -16.75 -3.53 11.56
CA LEU A 71 -16.10 -4.69 12.14
C LEU A 71 -17.15 -5.79 12.22
N ASP A 72 -16.99 -6.81 11.37
CA ASP A 72 -17.93 -7.93 11.27
C ASP A 72 -17.16 -9.24 11.06
N ASP A 73 -17.55 -10.31 11.75
CA ASP A 73 -16.89 -11.63 11.69
C ASP A 73 -15.35 -11.59 11.80
N GLY A 74 -14.82 -10.67 12.62
CA GLY A 74 -13.38 -10.49 12.80
C GLY A 74 -12.67 -9.83 11.60
N VAL A 75 -13.40 -9.28 10.64
CA VAL A 75 -12.92 -8.48 9.52
C VAL A 75 -13.13 -7.00 9.82
N LEU A 76 -12.03 -6.25 9.83
CA LEU A 76 -12.02 -4.79 9.94
C LEU A 76 -12.02 -4.17 8.54
N GLY A 77 -13.04 -3.39 8.23
CA GLY A 77 -13.12 -2.66 6.97
C GLY A 77 -13.21 -1.15 7.16
N CYS A 78 -12.42 -0.40 6.41
CA CYS A 78 -12.33 1.05 6.44
C CYS A 78 -12.40 1.57 5.00
N SER A 79 -13.48 2.25 4.64
CA SER A 79 -13.71 2.78 3.30
C SER A 79 -13.62 4.30 3.27
N ALA A 80 -13.26 4.85 2.12
CA ALA A 80 -13.03 6.28 1.92
C ALA A 80 -12.08 6.87 2.98
N ALA A 81 -11.01 6.14 3.29
CA ALA A 81 -10.06 6.47 4.33
C ALA A 81 -9.14 7.60 3.86
N ARG A 82 -9.01 8.63 4.71
CA ARG A 82 -7.96 9.64 4.57
C ARG A 82 -6.78 9.23 5.45
N LEU A 83 -5.61 9.11 4.85
CA LEU A 83 -4.41 8.65 5.55
C LEU A 83 -3.55 9.83 5.99
N GLU A 84 -3.03 9.75 7.20
CA GLU A 84 -2.01 10.66 7.70
C GLU A 84 -0.81 9.84 8.18
N LEU A 85 0.39 10.30 7.83
CA LEU A 85 1.64 9.71 8.29
C LEU A 85 2.39 10.77 9.08
N ARG A 86 2.63 10.52 10.36
CA ARG A 86 3.30 11.48 11.27
C ARG A 86 2.62 12.85 11.23
N GLY A 87 1.28 12.86 11.15
CA GLY A 87 0.44 14.05 11.08
C GLY A 87 0.37 14.72 9.70
N ARG A 88 1.11 14.26 8.69
CA ARG A 88 1.02 14.76 7.31
C ARG A 88 -0.04 13.97 6.54
N ARG A 89 -1.07 14.67 6.05
CA ARG A 89 -2.08 14.07 5.17
C ARG A 89 -1.44 13.62 3.86
N LEU A 90 -1.74 12.39 3.47
CA LEU A 90 -1.29 11.80 2.21
C LEU A 90 -2.28 12.12 1.07
N PRO A 91 -1.79 12.26 -0.18
CA PRO A 91 -2.59 12.78 -1.29
C PRO A 91 -3.45 11.70 -1.98
N PHE A 92 -4.00 10.76 -1.23
CA PHE A 92 -4.80 9.66 -1.76
C PHE A 92 -5.83 9.18 -0.74
N GLU A 93 -6.87 8.53 -1.25
CA GLU A 93 -7.87 7.83 -0.46
C GLU A 93 -7.56 6.34 -0.45
N ALA A 94 -7.87 5.64 0.66
CA ALA A 94 -7.81 4.18 0.68
C ALA A 94 -9.13 3.51 1.06
N ASP A 95 -9.34 2.32 0.52
CA ASP A 95 -10.21 1.32 1.15
C ASP A 95 -9.33 0.19 1.66
N ILE A 96 -9.59 -0.27 2.88
CA ILE A 96 -8.84 -1.35 3.53
C ILE A 96 -9.84 -2.35 4.09
N GLU A 97 -9.49 -3.62 3.95
CA GLU A 97 -10.20 -4.73 4.57
C GLU A 97 -9.15 -5.71 5.11
N ALA A 98 -9.25 -6.08 6.38
CA ALA A 98 -8.28 -6.98 7.00
C ALA A 98 -8.95 -7.88 8.04
N THR A 99 -8.71 -9.19 7.95
CA THR A 99 -9.03 -10.11 9.04
C THR A 99 -8.14 -9.80 10.25
N LEU A 100 -8.67 -9.55 11.44
CA LEU A 100 -7.87 -9.19 12.62
C LEU A 100 -6.98 -10.34 13.15
N GLY A 101 -7.35 -11.59 12.85
CA GLY A 101 -6.52 -12.79 13.08
C GLY A 101 -5.68 -13.18 11.86
N PRO A 102 -5.11 -14.41 11.83
CA PRO A 102 -4.49 -14.97 10.63
C PRO A 102 -5.48 -14.94 9.47
N GLY A 103 -5.08 -14.43 8.31
CA GLY A 103 -5.99 -14.27 7.19
C GLY A 103 -5.52 -13.25 6.16
N PRO A 104 -6.37 -12.97 5.15
CA PRO A 104 -6.06 -12.01 4.12
C PRO A 104 -6.16 -10.57 4.62
N ALA A 105 -5.47 -9.67 3.91
CA ALA A 105 -5.67 -8.23 3.99
C ALA A 105 -5.62 -7.63 2.60
N ARG A 106 -6.47 -6.64 2.34
CA ARG A 106 -6.56 -5.92 1.07
C ARG A 106 -6.51 -4.42 1.33
N ILE A 107 -5.83 -3.72 0.44
CA ILE A 107 -5.83 -2.26 0.35
C ILE A 107 -6.04 -1.83 -1.09
N VAL A 108 -6.79 -0.76 -1.26
CA VAL A 108 -7.02 -0.08 -2.52
C VAL A 108 -6.69 1.37 -2.32
N LEU A 109 -5.71 1.91 -3.04
CA LEU A 109 -5.39 3.32 -3.06
C LEU A 109 -5.97 3.97 -4.32
N ARG A 110 -6.66 5.09 -4.16
CA ARG A 110 -7.15 5.95 -5.25
C ARG A 110 -6.32 7.21 -5.30
N LEU A 111 -5.65 7.44 -6.43
CA LEU A 111 -4.83 8.61 -6.70
C LEU A 111 -5.70 9.73 -7.32
N ALA A 112 -5.34 10.98 -7.06
CA ALA A 112 -6.11 12.16 -7.50
C ALA A 112 -6.32 12.24 -9.03
N GLU A 113 -5.39 11.69 -9.80
CA GLU A 113 -5.36 11.70 -11.27
C GLU A 113 -6.03 10.45 -11.92
N GLY A 114 -6.82 9.72 -11.13
CA GLY A 114 -7.55 8.53 -11.57
C GLY A 114 -6.73 7.23 -11.58
N GLY A 115 -5.46 7.28 -11.16
CA GLY A 115 -4.64 6.09 -10.96
C GLY A 115 -5.10 5.28 -9.75
N ARG A 116 -4.84 3.97 -9.77
CA ARG A 116 -5.32 3.03 -8.75
C ARG A 116 -4.29 1.96 -8.45
N ILE A 117 -4.09 1.70 -7.16
CA ILE A 117 -3.22 0.62 -6.67
C ILE A 117 -4.07 -0.32 -5.84
N GLU A 118 -4.18 -1.56 -6.26
CA GLU A 118 -4.81 -2.62 -5.49
C GLU A 118 -3.75 -3.56 -4.98
N ALA A 119 -3.72 -3.86 -3.68
CA ALA A 119 -2.80 -4.82 -3.12
C ALA A 119 -3.55 -5.75 -2.16
N ALA A 120 -3.23 -7.04 -2.19
CA ALA A 120 -3.77 -8.04 -1.30
C ALA A 120 -2.67 -8.97 -0.82
N ILE A 121 -2.60 -9.16 0.49
CA ILE A 121 -1.75 -10.16 1.15
C ILE A 121 -2.66 -11.35 1.47
N GLN A 122 -2.28 -12.53 1.00
CA GLN A 122 -2.96 -13.78 1.30
C GLN A 122 -2.50 -14.33 2.66
N ALA A 123 -3.22 -15.32 3.19
CA ALA A 123 -2.90 -15.92 4.48
C ALA A 123 -1.51 -16.58 4.52
N ASP A 124 -1.00 -17.04 3.37
CA ASP A 124 0.35 -17.59 3.19
C ASP A 124 1.45 -16.50 3.08
N GLY A 125 1.08 -15.22 3.14
CA GLY A 125 1.98 -14.08 2.97
C GLY A 125 2.22 -13.66 1.53
N ARG A 126 1.67 -14.37 0.53
CA ARG A 126 1.80 -13.98 -0.87
C ARG A 126 1.10 -12.65 -1.10
N LEU A 127 1.86 -11.68 -1.59
CA LEU A 127 1.39 -10.35 -1.95
C LEU A 127 1.09 -10.32 -3.45
N ARG A 128 -0.13 -9.94 -3.81
CA ARG A 128 -0.47 -9.57 -5.18
C ARG A 128 -0.82 -8.10 -5.23
N ALA A 129 -0.28 -7.37 -6.19
CA ALA A 129 -0.67 -6.00 -6.43
C ALA A 129 -0.96 -5.74 -7.91
N ARG A 130 -1.90 -4.84 -8.19
CA ARG A 130 -2.23 -4.36 -9.52
C ARG A 130 -2.17 -2.84 -9.52
N LEU A 131 -1.39 -2.32 -10.45
CA LEU A 131 -1.20 -0.91 -10.74
C LEU A 131 -2.02 -0.60 -11.98
N HIS A 132 -2.92 0.37 -11.89
CA HIS A 132 -3.69 0.84 -13.02
C HIS A 132 -3.49 2.33 -13.23
N ARG A 133 -3.12 2.70 -14.46
CA ARG A 133 -2.95 4.09 -14.89
C ARG A 133 -2.09 4.91 -13.93
N ILE A 134 -0.94 4.37 -13.55
CA ILE A 134 -0.01 5.01 -12.63
C ILE A 134 0.90 5.96 -13.42
N ARG A 135 0.93 7.26 -13.07
CA ARG A 135 1.85 8.22 -13.70
C ARG A 135 3.05 8.50 -12.81
N PRO A 136 4.23 8.78 -13.38
CA PRO A 136 5.45 8.99 -12.60
C PRO A 136 5.35 10.13 -11.60
N ALA A 137 4.71 11.26 -11.95
CA ALA A 137 4.56 12.41 -11.06
C ALA A 137 3.76 12.08 -9.77
N ALA A 138 2.59 11.44 -9.91
CA ALA A 138 1.83 10.99 -8.74
C ALA A 138 2.54 9.86 -7.99
N THR A 139 3.28 9.01 -8.70
CA THR A 139 4.11 7.98 -8.08
C THR A 139 5.21 8.58 -7.23
N ALA A 140 5.90 9.62 -7.70
CA ALA A 140 6.94 10.29 -6.92
C ALA A 140 6.35 10.93 -5.65
N ALA A 141 5.19 11.58 -5.74
CA ALA A 141 4.50 12.13 -4.56
C ALA A 141 4.03 11.05 -3.58
N LEU A 142 3.55 9.92 -4.12
CA LEU A 142 3.17 8.74 -3.36
C LEU A 142 4.40 8.16 -2.65
N LEU A 143 5.49 7.96 -3.38
CA LEU A 143 6.70 7.31 -2.90
C LEU A 143 7.54 8.18 -1.96
N GLU A 144 7.52 9.50 -2.09
CA GLU A 144 8.40 10.40 -1.33
C GLU A 144 8.44 10.12 0.19
N PRO A 145 7.32 9.87 0.88
CA PRO A 145 7.36 9.55 2.31
C PRO A 145 8.02 8.21 2.65
N TRP A 146 8.26 7.33 1.67
CA TRP A 146 8.63 5.92 1.87
C TRP A 146 9.87 5.45 1.08
N LEU A 147 10.11 6.02 -0.10
CA LEU A 147 11.12 5.68 -1.08
C LEU A 147 11.64 6.98 -1.73
N ALA A 148 12.17 7.88 -0.89
CA ALA A 148 12.61 9.22 -1.29
C ALA A 148 13.63 9.20 -2.44
N GLU A 149 14.57 8.25 -2.45
CA GLU A 149 15.55 8.11 -3.53
C GLU A 149 14.88 7.78 -4.87
N LEU A 150 13.96 6.81 -4.90
CA LEU A 150 13.23 6.48 -6.14
C LEU A 150 12.34 7.65 -6.59
N ALA A 151 11.68 8.32 -5.64
CA ALA A 151 10.90 9.52 -5.94
C ALA A 151 11.77 10.65 -6.53
N ALA A 152 12.97 10.87 -6.00
CA ALA A 152 13.92 11.85 -6.54
C ALA A 152 14.35 11.48 -7.96
N ARG A 153 14.68 10.20 -8.21
CA ARG A 153 15.06 9.73 -9.54
C ARG A 153 13.97 9.89 -10.59
N LEU A 154 12.71 9.61 -10.23
CA LEU A 154 11.58 9.81 -11.13
C LEU A 154 11.39 11.29 -11.51
N ARG A 155 11.69 12.22 -10.59
CA ARG A 155 11.63 13.66 -10.85
C ARG A 155 12.81 14.14 -11.70
N GLU A 156 14.02 13.67 -11.40
CA GLU A 156 15.23 14.00 -12.16
C GLU A 156 15.13 13.60 -13.62
N LEU A 157 14.46 12.48 -13.91
CA LEU A 157 14.26 11.97 -15.26
C LEU A 157 13.10 12.63 -15.99
N GLU A 158 12.38 13.56 -15.35
CA GLU A 158 11.15 14.17 -15.88
C GLU A 158 10.21 13.13 -16.49
N ALA A 159 10.10 11.97 -15.82
CA ALA A 159 9.48 10.81 -16.43
C ALA A 159 7.99 11.07 -16.69
N VAL A 160 7.53 10.71 -17.90
CA VAL A 160 6.13 10.79 -18.32
C VAL A 160 5.62 9.44 -18.80
N GLY A 161 4.31 9.37 -19.00
CA GLY A 161 3.61 8.17 -19.47
C GLY A 161 2.70 7.56 -18.41
N VAL A 162 2.17 6.39 -18.76
CA VAL A 162 1.18 5.66 -17.99
C VAL A 162 1.64 4.22 -17.80
N LEU A 163 1.68 3.77 -16.55
CA LEU A 163 2.04 2.42 -16.16
C LEU A 163 0.79 1.62 -15.76
N ASP A 164 0.62 0.47 -16.40
CA ASP A 164 -0.25 -0.62 -15.94
C ASP A 164 0.63 -1.82 -15.61
N ALA A 165 0.51 -2.38 -14.40
CA ALA A 165 1.35 -3.49 -13.99
C ALA A 165 0.69 -4.43 -12.98
N GLU A 166 1.22 -5.62 -12.87
CA GLU A 166 0.85 -6.62 -11.87
C GLU A 166 2.11 -7.17 -11.19
N LEU A 167 2.10 -7.17 -9.86
CA LEU A 167 3.12 -7.73 -9.00
C LEU A 167 2.59 -9.01 -8.35
N ASP A 168 3.39 -10.06 -8.40
CA ASP A 168 3.22 -11.28 -7.62
C ASP A 168 4.49 -11.52 -6.79
N TYR A 169 4.39 -11.32 -5.48
CA TYR A 169 5.47 -11.51 -4.54
C TYR A 169 5.17 -12.65 -3.58
N ARG A 170 6.10 -13.60 -3.49
CA ARG A 170 6.09 -14.70 -2.53
C ARG A 170 7.24 -14.48 -1.54
N PRO A 171 6.95 -14.29 -0.24
CA PRO A 171 7.99 -14.15 0.76
C PRO A 171 8.76 -15.46 0.92
N ALA A 172 9.99 -15.35 1.43
CA ALA A 172 10.76 -16.52 1.83
C ALA A 172 10.06 -17.21 3.00
N GLY A 173 9.53 -18.41 2.76
CA GLY A 173 9.07 -19.33 3.80
C GLY A 173 10.21 -20.23 4.24
N VAL A 174 10.10 -21.53 3.91
CA VAL A 174 11.18 -22.52 4.06
C VAL A 174 12.12 -22.52 2.82
N GLY A 175 11.83 -21.71 1.81
CA GLY A 175 12.61 -21.58 0.58
C GLY A 175 12.81 -20.11 0.16
N ASP A 176 13.25 -19.90 -1.08
CA ASP A 176 13.61 -18.58 -1.60
C ASP A 176 12.42 -17.64 -1.77
N ALA A 177 12.63 -16.35 -1.53
CA ALA A 177 11.67 -15.33 -1.90
C ALA A 177 11.64 -15.18 -3.44
N SER A 178 10.48 -14.86 -4.00
CA SER A 178 10.37 -14.54 -5.42
C SER A 178 9.44 -13.37 -5.67
N ALA A 179 9.73 -12.58 -6.69
CA ALA A 179 8.89 -11.49 -7.15
C ALA A 179 8.83 -11.52 -8.68
N THR A 180 7.64 -11.44 -9.25
CA THR A 180 7.43 -11.20 -10.68
C THR A 180 6.60 -9.93 -10.83
N LEU A 181 7.13 -8.96 -11.57
CA LEU A 181 6.44 -7.74 -11.96
C LEU A 181 6.30 -7.73 -13.47
N ARG A 182 5.08 -7.65 -13.98
CA ARG A 182 4.80 -7.56 -15.42
C ARG A 182 3.94 -6.35 -15.70
N GLY A 183 4.17 -5.66 -16.80
CA GLY A 183 3.41 -4.47 -17.09
C GLY A 183 3.64 -3.91 -18.48
N ARG A 184 3.00 -2.78 -18.72
CA ARG A 184 3.14 -1.98 -19.93
C ARG A 184 3.27 -0.52 -19.58
N ILE A 185 4.11 0.17 -20.35
CA ILE A 185 4.27 1.61 -20.34
C ILE A 185 3.66 2.12 -21.64
N ALA A 186 2.77 3.11 -21.54
CA ALA A 186 2.18 3.80 -22.69
C ALA A 186 2.50 5.29 -22.65
N GLY A 187 2.83 5.86 -23.81
CA GLY A 187 3.24 7.26 -23.97
C GLY A 187 4.41 7.63 -23.05
N GLY A 188 5.32 6.69 -22.82
CA GLY A 188 6.47 6.85 -21.95
C GLY A 188 7.43 7.91 -22.47
N GLY A 189 8.10 8.59 -21.54
CA GLY A 189 9.18 9.50 -21.90
C GLY A 189 10.01 9.86 -20.69
N PHE A 190 11.23 10.31 -20.95
CA PHE A 190 12.13 10.81 -19.93
C PHE A 190 13.12 11.79 -20.56
N GLY A 191 13.67 12.68 -19.75
CA GLY A 191 14.70 13.64 -20.12
C GLY A 191 15.69 13.83 -18.98
N SER A 192 16.97 14.03 -19.28
CA SER A 192 17.97 14.49 -18.31
C SER A 192 18.20 15.99 -18.44
N GLY A 193 18.46 16.67 -17.33
CA GLY A 193 18.70 18.13 -17.30
C GLY A 193 19.93 18.59 -18.09
N ASP A 194 20.83 17.68 -18.47
CA ASP A 194 21.97 17.94 -19.36
C ASP A 194 21.64 17.77 -20.86
N GLY A 195 20.43 17.31 -21.19
CA GLY A 195 19.97 17.08 -22.56
C GLY A 195 20.60 15.87 -23.25
N LEU A 196 21.42 15.07 -22.57
CA LEU A 196 22.12 13.93 -23.18
C LEU A 196 21.28 12.65 -23.26
N ARG A 197 20.18 12.58 -22.50
CA ARG A 197 19.28 11.41 -22.47
C ARG A 197 17.85 11.91 -22.62
N ALA A 198 17.19 11.47 -23.68
CA ALA A 198 15.77 11.71 -23.86
C ALA A 198 15.12 10.56 -24.62
N ALA A 199 13.87 10.27 -24.30
CA ALA A 199 12.99 9.43 -25.10
C ALA A 199 11.56 9.96 -24.98
N GLU A 200 10.78 9.83 -26.04
CA GLU A 200 9.38 10.25 -26.09
C GLU A 200 8.55 9.20 -26.83
N GLY A 201 7.27 9.10 -26.50
CA GLY A 201 6.36 8.16 -27.17
C GLY A 201 6.71 6.68 -26.95
N VAL A 202 7.44 6.36 -25.87
CA VAL A 202 7.85 5.00 -25.57
C VAL A 202 6.63 4.14 -25.24
N GLU A 203 6.43 3.10 -26.05
CA GLU A 203 5.50 2.02 -25.78
C GLU A 203 6.31 0.77 -25.51
N ALA A 204 6.15 0.17 -24.34
CA ALA A 204 6.92 -1.02 -23.99
C ALA A 204 6.16 -1.97 -23.06
N GLY A 205 6.23 -3.26 -23.35
CA GLY A 205 5.94 -4.33 -22.42
C GLY A 205 7.17 -4.70 -21.59
N PHE A 206 7.00 -5.09 -20.34
CA PHE A 206 8.12 -5.56 -19.53
C PHE A 206 7.74 -6.69 -18.58
N THR A 207 8.73 -7.51 -18.27
CA THR A 207 8.69 -8.48 -17.17
C THR A 207 9.98 -8.38 -16.37
N LEU A 208 9.87 -8.29 -15.05
CA LEU A 208 10.98 -8.33 -14.10
C LEU A 208 10.75 -9.52 -13.19
N ASP A 209 11.69 -10.46 -13.18
CA ASP A 209 11.72 -11.59 -12.27
C ASP A 209 12.87 -11.42 -11.29
N ALA A 210 12.59 -11.60 -10.00
CA ALA A 210 13.59 -11.55 -8.95
C ALA A 210 13.47 -12.76 -8.03
N ARG A 211 14.61 -13.34 -7.65
CA ARG A 211 14.71 -14.43 -6.67
C ARG A 211 15.68 -14.06 -5.57
N GLY A 212 15.25 -14.22 -4.33
CA GLY A 212 16.02 -13.90 -3.14
C GLY A 212 16.46 -15.16 -2.38
N THR A 213 17.78 -15.34 -2.26
CA THR A 213 18.42 -16.38 -1.44
C THR A 213 19.06 -15.71 -0.22
N GLY A 214 18.44 -15.83 0.95
CA GLY A 214 18.86 -15.09 2.15
C GLY A 214 18.79 -13.58 1.94
N ALA A 215 19.92 -12.88 2.05
CA ALA A 215 20.01 -11.44 1.84
C ALA A 215 20.32 -11.04 0.38
N ALA A 216 20.71 -11.99 -0.47
CA ALA A 216 21.08 -11.72 -1.86
C ALA A 216 19.88 -11.85 -2.79
N TRP A 217 19.78 -10.93 -3.75
CA TRP A 217 18.75 -10.95 -4.80
C TRP A 217 19.42 -11.11 -6.17
N SER A 218 18.95 -12.09 -6.93
CA SER A 218 19.20 -12.19 -8.37
C SER A 218 17.97 -11.69 -9.11
N TRP A 219 18.16 -10.96 -10.20
CA TRP A 219 17.05 -10.44 -10.98
C TRP A 219 17.35 -10.50 -12.49
N ALA A 220 16.30 -10.65 -13.27
CA ALA A 220 16.30 -10.58 -14.72
C ALA A 220 15.16 -9.69 -15.17
N ALA A 221 15.38 -8.89 -16.21
CA ALA A 221 14.37 -8.05 -16.81
C ALA A 221 14.32 -8.30 -18.32
N GLN A 222 13.12 -8.42 -18.85
CA GLN A 222 12.83 -8.37 -20.28
C GLN A 222 12.02 -7.10 -20.56
N LEU A 223 12.40 -6.41 -21.63
CA LEU A 223 11.72 -5.22 -22.13
C LEU A 223 11.43 -5.46 -23.61
N ASP A 224 10.17 -5.48 -23.96
CA ASP A 224 9.67 -5.56 -25.33
C ASP A 224 9.33 -4.15 -25.77
N TRP A 225 10.20 -3.56 -26.59
CA TRP A 225 10.07 -2.18 -27.07
C TRP A 225 9.20 -2.14 -28.33
N ASP A 226 8.01 -1.56 -28.22
CA ASP A 226 7.01 -1.54 -29.29
C ASP A 226 7.07 -0.25 -30.12
N ALA A 227 7.37 0.89 -29.49
CA ALA A 227 7.52 2.20 -30.14
C ALA A 227 8.36 3.17 -29.30
N GLY A 228 8.87 4.25 -29.93
CA GLY A 228 9.70 5.28 -29.30
C GLY A 228 10.91 5.64 -30.14
#